data_AF-A0A7V9P5P6-F1
#
_entry.id   AF-A0A7V9P5P6-F1
#
_cell.length_a   1.000
_cell.length_b   1.000
_cell.length_c   1.000
_cell.angle_alpha   90.00
_cell.angle_beta   90.00
_cell.angle_gamma   90.00
#
_symmetry.space_group_name_H-M   'P 1'
#
loop_
_entity.id
_entity.type
_entity.pdbx_description
1 polymer ?
#
loop_
_entity_poly.entity_id
_entity_poly.type
_entity_poly.pdbx_seq_one_letter_code
_entity_poly.pdbx_strand_id
1 'polypeptide(L)'
;MKTALLRRHGFVLLVALVLAATAVPAGVAEPVSQPRWLSGVDITEYFPVPERWFVGKRVRTPGLPGLHRVDWLYSARGLSMEGDGVGLDGRRYHIDGLGSGGWVNERGRPTRPTRQAGRWSAGRPFWRAGGYWLDALDLPTFPLADGGWYDGVGVRFVPPPRGISFGPGPSRPLRHWRSVAVDPDLIPLGSRVYIPAYSHVRSGGWFRADDVGRAIIGRHIDVFRPPPATPGGGGFLSDRRIYVIPPGTTSP
;
A
#
# COMPACT_ATOMS: atom_id res chain seq x y z
N MET A 1 18.22 46.42 -63.08
CA MET A 1 18.74 45.34 -63.95
C MET A 1 18.77 44.03 -63.18
N LYS A 2 18.17 42.98 -63.77
CA LYS A 2 18.30 41.52 -63.52
C LYS A 2 17.81 40.95 -62.18
N THR A 3 16.59 40.40 -62.12
CA THR A 3 16.12 38.99 -62.32
C THR A 3 16.26 38.08 -61.11
N ALA A 4 15.13 37.52 -60.61
CA ALA A 4 14.86 36.06 -60.63
C ALA A 4 13.56 35.68 -59.89
N LEU A 5 12.51 35.52 -60.70
CA LEU A 5 11.52 34.44 -60.78
C LEU A 5 11.43 33.30 -59.71
N LEU A 6 10.17 33.05 -59.33
CA LEU A 6 9.46 31.75 -59.16
C LEU A 6 9.74 30.86 -57.92
N ARG A 7 8.67 30.58 -57.15
CA ARG A 7 7.90 29.33 -57.24
C ARG A 7 6.64 29.33 -56.36
N ARG A 8 5.49 29.14 -57.01
CA ARG A 8 4.21 28.74 -56.42
C ARG A 8 4.26 27.25 -56.08
N HIS A 9 4.06 26.85 -54.84
CA HIS A 9 3.46 25.57 -54.42
C HIS A 9 2.56 25.92 -53.23
N GLY A 10 1.24 25.83 -53.32
CA GLY A 10 0.51 24.56 -53.34
C GLY A 10 -0.21 24.45 -52.01
N PHE A 11 -1.42 25.02 -51.95
CA PHE A 11 -2.31 25.02 -50.81
C PHE A 11 -2.81 23.58 -50.59
N VAL A 12 -2.44 22.94 -49.47
CA VAL A 12 -3.14 21.75 -48.95
C VAL A 12 -3.65 22.13 -47.57
N LEU A 13 -4.93 22.50 -47.52
CA LEU A 13 -5.64 22.75 -46.28
C LEU A 13 -5.97 21.38 -45.66
N LEU A 14 -5.13 20.91 -44.74
CA LEU A 14 -5.46 19.76 -43.91
C LEU A 14 -6.44 20.25 -42.83
N VAL A 15 -7.72 19.96 -43.03
CA VAL A 15 -8.75 20.13 -41.98
C VAL A 15 -8.45 19.08 -40.91
N ALA A 16 -7.69 19.46 -39.89
CA ALA A 16 -7.57 18.69 -38.67
C ALA A 16 -8.89 18.83 -37.91
N LEU A 17 -9.75 17.83 -38.04
CA LEU A 17 -10.92 17.65 -37.20
C LEU A 17 -10.43 17.42 -35.76
N VAL A 18 -10.33 18.50 -34.98
CA VAL A 18 -10.11 18.41 -33.53
C VAL A 18 -11.39 17.82 -32.94
N LEU A 19 -11.44 16.50 -32.81
CA LEU A 19 -12.30 15.87 -31.81
C LEU A 19 -11.76 16.34 -30.46
N ALA A 20 -12.35 17.40 -29.95
CA ALA A 20 -12.32 17.72 -28.54
C ALA A 20 -12.97 16.54 -27.83
N ALA A 21 -12.17 15.55 -27.46
CA ALA A 21 -12.52 14.59 -26.44
C ALA A 21 -12.79 15.40 -25.18
N THR A 22 -14.06 15.65 -24.90
CA THR A 22 -14.50 16.13 -23.60
C THR A 22 -14.03 15.08 -22.61
N ALA A 23 -12.98 15.42 -21.85
CA ALA A 23 -12.55 14.61 -20.73
C ALA A 23 -13.72 14.60 -19.74
N VAL A 24 -14.51 13.53 -19.78
CA VAL A 24 -15.51 13.26 -18.76
C VAL A 24 -14.72 13.23 -17.44
N PRO A 25 -15.06 14.07 -16.45
CA PRO A 25 -14.43 13.97 -15.15
C PRO A 25 -14.63 12.53 -14.68
N ALA A 26 -13.57 11.88 -14.20
CA ALA A 26 -13.64 10.54 -13.65
C ALA A 26 -14.68 10.55 -12.52
N GLY A 27 -15.91 10.15 -12.85
CA GLY A 27 -16.99 10.02 -11.88
C GLY A 27 -16.53 9.06 -10.81
N VAL A 28 -16.90 9.34 -9.56
CA VAL A 28 -16.84 8.36 -8.48
C VAL A 28 -17.50 7.10 -9.04
N ALA A 29 -16.74 6.01 -9.12
CA ALA A 29 -17.27 4.79 -9.71
C ALA A 29 -18.45 4.35 -8.83
N GLU A 30 -19.64 4.21 -9.42
CA GLU A 30 -20.80 3.72 -8.68
C GLU A 30 -20.49 2.34 -8.07
N PRO A 31 -20.82 2.11 -6.79
CA PRO A 31 -20.58 0.82 -6.15
C PRO A 31 -21.21 -0.32 -6.94
N VAL A 32 -20.54 -1.46 -6.99
CA VAL A 32 -21.10 -2.67 -7.60
C VAL A 32 -22.34 -3.11 -6.83
N SER A 33 -23.51 -2.97 -7.45
CA SER A 33 -24.82 -3.28 -6.86
C SER A 33 -25.45 -4.57 -7.38
N GLN A 34 -24.88 -5.17 -8.44
CA GLN A 34 -25.32 -6.44 -9.03
C GLN A 34 -24.11 -7.32 -9.37
N PRO A 35 -24.26 -8.66 -9.38
CA PRO A 35 -23.17 -9.56 -9.73
C PRO A 35 -22.59 -9.26 -11.11
N ARG A 36 -21.28 -8.98 -11.20
CA ARG A 36 -20.64 -8.62 -12.47
C ARG A 36 -19.15 -8.89 -12.50
N TRP A 37 -18.61 -8.97 -13.71
CA TRP A 37 -17.18 -8.87 -13.94
C TRP A 37 -16.71 -7.42 -13.86
N LEU A 38 -15.59 -7.21 -13.18
CA LEU A 38 -14.76 -6.02 -13.27
C LEU A 38 -13.46 -6.37 -14.01
N SER A 39 -12.98 -5.45 -14.84
CA SER A 39 -11.74 -5.55 -15.61
C SER A 39 -10.81 -4.39 -15.29
N GLY A 40 -9.52 -4.51 -15.62
CA GLY A 40 -8.53 -3.48 -15.29
C GLY A 40 -8.28 -3.39 -13.79
N VAL A 41 -8.32 -4.53 -13.09
CA VAL A 41 -8.06 -4.59 -11.65
C VAL A 41 -6.60 -4.93 -11.40
N ASP A 42 -5.94 -4.08 -10.62
CA ASP A 42 -4.64 -4.38 -10.05
C ASP A 42 -4.82 -5.17 -8.76
N ILE A 43 -4.03 -6.24 -8.60
CA ILE A 43 -4.07 -7.12 -7.44
C ILE A 43 -2.69 -7.14 -6.80
N THR A 44 -2.63 -6.77 -5.52
CA THR A 44 -1.47 -6.94 -4.65
C THR A 44 -1.72 -8.04 -3.64
N GLU A 45 -0.69 -8.37 -2.88
CA GLU A 45 -0.80 -9.24 -1.71
C GLU A 45 -0.20 -8.56 -0.48
N TYR A 46 -0.86 -8.74 0.66
CA TYR A 46 -0.39 -8.30 1.97
C TYR A 46 -0.55 -9.42 2.99
N PHE A 47 0.19 -9.28 4.08
CA PHE A 47 0.24 -10.28 5.13
C PHE A 47 0.66 -9.66 6.46
N PRO A 48 0.38 -10.33 7.59
CA PRO A 48 0.87 -9.92 8.90
C PRO A 48 2.40 -10.03 8.91
N VAL A 49 3.08 -8.89 8.99
CA VAL A 49 4.53 -8.82 8.85
C VAL A 49 5.27 -9.42 10.06
N PRO A 50 6.12 -10.43 9.87
CA PRO A 50 6.87 -11.04 10.96
C PRO A 50 7.99 -10.15 11.51
N GLU A 51 8.04 -9.96 12.83
CA GLU A 51 9.12 -9.23 13.53
C GLU A 51 10.49 -9.88 13.34
N ARG A 52 10.54 -11.21 13.12
CA ARG A 52 11.78 -11.95 12.84
C ARG A 52 12.54 -11.48 11.59
N TRP A 53 11.89 -10.73 10.70
CA TRP A 53 12.52 -10.19 9.49
C TRP A 53 13.32 -8.91 9.74
N PHE A 54 13.20 -8.35 10.93
CA PHE A 54 13.74 -7.05 11.29
C PHE A 54 14.96 -7.24 12.18
N VAL A 55 15.82 -6.23 12.22
CA VAL A 55 17.15 -6.30 12.84
C VAL A 55 17.36 -5.23 13.91
N GLY A 56 16.46 -4.25 14.00
CA GLY A 56 16.54 -3.16 14.95
C GLY A 56 16.45 -3.62 16.41
N LYS A 57 16.98 -2.78 17.30
CA LYS A 57 16.90 -2.93 18.75
C LYS A 57 15.45 -2.93 19.20
N ARG A 58 15.13 -3.72 20.23
CA ARG A 58 13.79 -3.73 20.81
C ARG A 58 13.56 -2.48 21.69
N VAL A 59 12.44 -1.81 21.48
CA VAL A 59 12.06 -0.57 22.16
C VAL A 59 10.65 -0.67 22.73
N ARG A 60 10.35 0.19 23.72
CA ARG A 60 8.97 0.39 24.19
C ARG A 60 8.21 1.24 23.17
N THR A 61 6.91 1.01 23.08
CA THR A 61 6.02 1.77 22.20
C THR A 61 4.66 1.97 22.85
N PRO A 62 3.94 3.07 22.58
CA PRO A 62 2.59 3.25 23.10
C PRO A 62 1.64 2.11 22.70
N GLY A 63 0.87 1.62 23.67
CA GLY A 63 -0.16 0.60 23.49
C GLY A 63 0.30 -0.86 23.58
N LEU A 64 1.60 -1.14 23.57
CA LEU A 64 2.14 -2.49 23.81
C LEU A 64 2.90 -2.58 25.14
N PRO A 65 2.69 -3.66 25.93
CA PRO A 65 3.41 -3.85 27.19
C PRO A 65 4.85 -4.33 27.00
N GLY A 66 5.14 -4.97 25.86
CA GLY A 66 6.44 -5.58 25.53
C GLY A 66 7.42 -4.67 24.79
N LEU A 67 8.63 -5.19 24.57
CA LEU A 67 9.62 -4.55 23.71
C LEU A 67 9.58 -5.22 22.33
N HIS A 68 9.53 -4.41 21.28
CA HIS A 68 9.55 -4.89 19.90
C HIS A 68 10.59 -4.13 19.07
N ARG A 69 11.10 -4.77 18.02
CA ARG A 69 12.12 -4.20 17.13
C ARG A 69 11.64 -2.87 16.53
N VAL A 70 12.47 -1.83 16.66
CA VAL A 70 12.11 -0.46 16.28
C VAL A 70 11.79 -0.30 14.79
N ASP A 71 12.53 -1.01 13.93
CA ASP A 71 12.31 -1.08 12.49
C ASP A 71 11.08 -1.91 12.14
N TRP A 72 10.75 -2.95 12.91
CA TRP A 72 9.46 -3.63 12.75
C TRP A 72 8.29 -2.72 13.11
N LEU A 73 8.42 -1.88 14.13
CA LEU A 73 7.34 -0.97 14.54
C LEU A 73 7.12 0.17 13.54
N TYR A 74 8.19 0.87 13.15
CA TYR A 74 8.08 2.20 12.53
C TYR A 74 8.59 2.30 11.09
N SER A 75 9.28 1.29 10.56
CA SER A 75 9.73 1.33 9.17
C SER A 75 8.56 1.18 8.20
N ALA A 76 8.77 1.61 6.96
CA ALA A 76 7.84 1.45 5.85
C ALA A 76 7.70 0.01 5.34
N ARG A 77 8.40 -0.95 5.97
CA ARG A 77 8.28 -2.39 5.70
C ARG A 77 7.61 -3.13 6.84
N GLY A 78 7.44 -2.48 7.98
CA GLY A 78 6.99 -3.07 9.23
C GLY A 78 5.52 -2.82 9.52
N LEU A 79 5.16 -3.01 10.78
CA LEU A 79 3.81 -2.96 11.34
C LEU A 79 3.07 -1.65 11.00
N SER A 80 3.77 -0.51 11.00
CA SER A 80 3.18 0.78 10.62
C SER A 80 2.73 0.86 9.16
N MET A 81 3.33 0.09 8.25
CA MET A 81 2.94 0.05 6.83
C MET A 81 1.89 -1.02 6.58
N GLU A 82 2.16 -2.23 7.06
CA GLU A 82 1.37 -3.42 6.76
C GLU A 82 0.09 -3.52 7.60
N GLY A 83 -0.02 -2.70 8.66
CA GLY A 83 -1.18 -2.66 9.55
C GLY A 83 -1.19 -3.76 10.60
N ASP A 84 -0.77 -4.96 10.21
CA ASP A 84 -0.74 -6.17 11.04
C ASP A 84 0.65 -6.82 11.07
N GLY A 85 0.96 -7.50 12.17
CA GLY A 85 2.23 -8.19 12.35
C GLY A 85 2.20 -9.36 13.32
N VAL A 86 3.27 -10.13 13.30
CA VAL A 86 3.52 -11.24 14.23
C VAL A 86 4.82 -10.95 14.97
N GLY A 87 4.73 -10.82 16.30
CA GLY A 87 5.90 -10.57 17.14
C GLY A 87 6.83 -11.77 17.26
N LEU A 88 8.01 -11.56 17.84
CA LEU A 88 8.96 -12.65 18.12
C LEU A 88 8.43 -13.68 19.12
N ASP A 89 7.41 -13.33 19.88
CA ASP A 89 6.67 -14.22 20.79
C ASP A 89 5.56 -15.02 20.07
N GLY A 90 5.44 -14.89 18.74
CA GLY A 90 4.41 -15.55 17.94
C GLY A 90 3.01 -14.94 18.07
N ARG A 91 2.84 -13.88 18.88
CA ARG A 91 1.55 -13.20 19.05
C ARG A 91 1.29 -12.21 17.92
N ARG A 92 0.01 -11.94 17.68
CA ARG A 92 -0.44 -10.93 16.72
C ARG A 92 -0.43 -9.55 17.35
N TYR A 93 -0.11 -8.56 16.51
CA TYR A 93 -0.11 -7.15 16.84
C TYR A 93 -0.60 -6.35 15.64
N HIS A 94 -1.08 -5.13 15.89
CA HIS A 94 -1.48 -4.20 14.85
C HIS A 94 -1.09 -2.76 15.18
N ILE A 95 -1.07 -1.91 14.17
CA ILE A 95 -1.07 -0.46 14.36
C ILE A 95 -2.49 -0.02 14.75
N ASP A 96 -2.63 0.64 15.90
CA ASP A 96 -3.92 1.12 16.42
C ASP A 96 -4.16 2.59 16.03
N GLY A 97 -3.10 3.40 16.12
CA GLY A 97 -3.10 4.79 15.67
C GLY A 97 -1.84 5.08 14.86
N LEU A 98 -1.99 5.69 13.68
CA LEU A 98 -0.83 6.10 12.85
C LEU A 98 -0.12 7.35 13.38
N GLY A 99 -0.77 8.13 14.24
CA GLY A 99 -0.28 9.43 14.68
C GLY A 99 -0.09 10.46 13.55
N SER A 100 0.50 11.59 13.90
CA SER A 100 0.79 12.69 12.97
C SER A 100 2.01 12.41 12.06
N GLY A 101 2.40 13.35 11.19
CA GLY A 101 3.70 13.34 10.51
C GLY A 101 3.84 12.49 9.24
N GLY A 102 3.06 11.42 9.06
CA GLY A 102 3.11 10.62 7.81
C GLY A 102 4.42 9.83 7.64
N TRP A 103 4.98 9.81 6.43
CA TRP A 103 6.18 9.05 6.06
C TRP A 103 7.34 9.96 5.66
N VAL A 104 8.57 9.50 5.88
CA VAL A 104 9.80 10.06 5.33
C VAL A 104 10.51 9.04 4.44
N ASN A 105 11.25 9.50 3.45
CA ASN A 105 12.12 8.65 2.62
C ASN A 105 13.49 8.41 3.30
N GLU A 106 14.37 7.64 2.66
CA GLU A 106 15.73 7.34 3.16
C GLU A 106 16.62 8.58 3.34
N ARG A 107 16.24 9.73 2.77
CA ARG A 107 16.93 11.02 2.96
C ARG A 107 16.27 11.91 4.00
N GLY A 108 15.35 11.37 4.81
CA GLY A 108 14.60 12.11 5.82
C GLY A 108 13.56 13.09 5.26
N ARG A 109 13.29 13.09 3.95
CA ARG A 109 12.32 14.01 3.34
C ARG A 109 10.89 13.49 3.47
N PRO A 110 9.90 14.33 3.84
CA PRO A 110 8.51 13.94 3.87
C PRO A 110 8.03 13.38 2.52
N THR A 111 7.34 12.24 2.56
CA THR A 111 6.76 11.59 1.39
C THR A 111 5.35 11.06 1.70
N ARG A 112 4.49 11.00 0.68
CA ARG A 112 3.11 10.53 0.79
C ARG A 112 2.71 9.73 -0.45
N PRO A 113 1.79 8.75 -0.33
CA PRO A 113 1.27 8.05 -1.49
C PRO A 113 0.58 9.04 -2.42
N THR A 114 0.71 8.83 -3.73
CA THR A 114 -0.05 9.59 -4.73
C THR A 114 -1.26 8.78 -5.19
N ARG A 115 -2.07 9.36 -6.08
CA ARG A 115 -3.22 8.64 -6.67
C ARG A 115 -2.80 7.50 -7.60
N GLN A 116 -1.55 7.46 -8.06
CA GLN A 116 -1.03 6.33 -8.81
C GLN A 116 -0.50 5.29 -7.84
N ALA A 117 -1.03 4.07 -7.92
CA ALA A 117 -0.58 2.96 -7.09
C ALA A 117 0.95 2.79 -7.16
N GLY A 118 1.58 2.57 -5.99
CA GLY A 118 3.03 2.42 -5.88
C GLY A 118 3.86 3.71 -6.03
N ARG A 119 3.26 4.85 -6.41
CA ARG A 119 3.98 6.12 -6.57
C ARG A 119 3.90 7.00 -5.31
N TRP A 120 5.01 7.68 -5.01
CA TRP A 120 5.18 8.50 -3.82
C TRP A 120 5.74 9.88 -4.16
N SER A 121 5.33 10.91 -3.41
CA SER A 121 5.60 12.31 -3.74
C SER A 121 7.08 12.70 -3.74
N ALA A 122 7.90 12.07 -2.90
CA ALA A 122 9.33 12.36 -2.76
C ALA A 122 10.19 11.09 -2.75
N GLY A 123 9.78 10.06 -3.52
CA GLY A 123 10.39 8.73 -3.47
C GLY A 123 9.77 7.83 -2.41
N ARG A 124 10.19 6.56 -2.41
CA ARG A 124 9.60 5.50 -1.58
C ARG A 124 9.70 5.84 -0.09
N PRO A 125 8.69 5.45 0.71
CA PRO A 125 8.72 5.63 2.15
C PRO A 125 9.77 4.69 2.73
N PHE A 126 10.47 5.18 3.75
CA PHE A 126 11.48 4.44 4.50
C PHE A 126 11.04 4.24 5.95
N TRP A 127 10.53 5.31 6.56
CA TRP A 127 10.17 5.34 7.97
C TRP A 127 8.96 6.22 8.22
N ARG A 128 8.25 5.99 9.32
CA ARG A 128 7.32 7.00 9.86
C ARG A 128 8.08 8.30 10.12
N ALA A 129 7.39 9.44 10.14
CA ALA A 129 8.01 10.73 10.45
C ALA A 129 8.35 10.91 11.96
N GLY A 130 8.87 9.85 12.58
CA GLY A 130 9.33 9.80 13.97
C GLY A 130 9.64 8.37 14.40
N GLY A 131 10.28 8.21 15.55
CA GLY A 131 10.66 6.91 16.11
C GLY A 131 11.96 6.36 15.52
N TYR A 132 12.89 7.25 15.17
CA TYR A 132 14.21 6.95 14.60
C TYR A 132 15.25 7.97 15.09
N TRP A 133 16.50 7.78 14.68
CA TRP A 133 17.59 8.70 14.96
C TRP A 133 18.12 9.30 13.66
N LEU A 134 18.68 10.49 13.74
CA LEU A 134 19.41 11.10 12.65
C LEU A 134 20.91 10.94 12.92
N ASP A 135 21.65 10.57 11.89
CA ASP A 135 23.10 10.53 11.92
C ASP A 135 23.72 11.94 11.78
N ALA A 136 25.04 12.02 11.70
CA ALA A 136 25.76 13.29 11.55
C ALA A 136 25.50 14.01 10.21
N LEU A 137 24.88 13.33 9.24
CA LEU A 137 24.50 13.88 7.93
C LEU A 137 22.99 14.19 7.84
N ASP A 138 22.28 14.16 8.98
CA ASP A 138 20.82 14.30 9.05
C ASP A 138 20.07 13.22 8.23
N LEU A 139 20.63 12.02 8.12
CA LEU A 139 19.99 10.86 7.50
C LEU A 139 19.33 9.94 8.55
N PRO A 140 18.13 9.39 8.27
CA PRO A 140 17.47 8.43 9.16
C PRO A 140 18.30 7.16 9.39
N THR A 141 18.50 6.82 10.66
CA THR A 141 19.16 5.61 11.16
C THR A 141 18.45 5.08 12.40
N PHE A 142 18.82 3.87 12.84
CA PHE A 142 18.29 3.24 14.03
C PHE A 142 19.30 2.26 14.64
N PRO A 143 19.24 2.03 15.97
CA PRO A 143 20.13 1.09 16.63
C PRO A 143 19.77 -0.36 16.25
N LEU A 144 20.77 -1.18 16.01
CA LEU A 144 20.60 -2.61 15.72
C LEU A 144 20.52 -3.42 17.02
N ALA A 145 19.87 -4.59 16.96
CA ALA A 145 19.74 -5.47 18.12
C ALA A 145 21.08 -6.03 18.60
N ASP A 146 21.99 -6.32 17.67
CA ASP A 146 23.31 -6.90 17.95
C ASP A 146 24.39 -5.81 18.20
N GLY A 147 23.97 -4.56 18.38
CA GLY A 147 24.85 -3.41 18.54
C GLY A 147 25.16 -2.70 17.22
N GLY A 148 25.66 -1.46 17.32
CA GLY A 148 25.87 -0.59 16.16
C GLY A 148 24.57 0.05 15.64
N TRP A 149 24.63 0.55 14.41
CA TRP A 149 23.60 1.36 13.79
C TRP A 149 23.36 0.92 12.34
N TYR A 150 22.14 1.09 11.85
CA TYR A 150 21.75 0.71 10.51
C TYR A 150 22.56 1.43 9.42
N ASP A 151 22.65 2.76 9.51
CA ASP A 151 23.41 3.58 8.55
C ASP A 151 23.86 4.87 9.24
N GLY A 152 25.13 4.93 9.65
CA GLY A 152 25.66 6.03 10.46
C GLY A 152 25.23 5.99 11.94
N VAL A 153 26.09 6.49 12.83
CA VAL A 153 25.80 6.58 14.27
C VAL A 153 24.73 7.63 14.51
N GLY A 154 23.64 7.25 15.18
CA GLY A 154 22.59 8.19 15.55
C GLY A 154 23.05 9.19 16.60
N VAL A 155 23.03 10.47 16.25
CA VAL A 155 23.42 11.59 17.12
C VAL A 155 22.23 12.38 17.64
N ARG A 156 21.05 12.26 17.01
CA ARG A 156 19.84 12.99 17.40
C ARG A 156 18.59 12.12 17.29
N PHE A 157 17.84 12.00 18.38
CA PHE A 157 16.58 11.25 18.38
C PHE A 157 15.42 12.08 17.82
N VAL A 158 14.61 11.48 16.94
CA VAL A 158 13.33 12.04 16.48
C VAL A 158 12.21 11.22 17.14
N PRO A 159 11.41 11.82 18.05
CA PRO A 159 10.41 11.08 18.81
C PRO A 159 9.33 10.47 17.90
N PRO A 160 8.68 9.37 18.31
CA PRO A 160 7.57 8.79 17.56
C PRO A 160 6.47 9.83 17.31
N PRO A 161 5.74 9.73 16.18
CA PRO A 161 4.71 10.71 15.87
C PRO A 161 3.64 10.79 16.96
N ARG A 162 3.19 11.99 17.30
CA ARG A 162 2.16 12.17 18.32
C ARG A 162 0.90 11.38 17.96
N GLY A 163 0.38 10.59 18.89
CA GLY A 163 -0.81 9.76 18.70
C GLY A 163 -0.54 8.44 17.96
N ILE A 164 0.73 8.10 17.67
CA ILE A 164 1.05 6.75 17.22
C ILE A 164 0.84 5.77 18.37
N SER A 165 0.20 4.64 18.09
CA SER A 165 -0.06 3.58 19.07
C SER A 165 -0.27 2.25 18.36
N PHE A 166 -0.04 1.17 19.11
CA PHE A 166 -0.11 -0.20 18.64
C PHE A 166 -0.96 -1.02 19.59
N GLY A 167 -1.57 -2.10 19.10
CA GLY A 167 -2.46 -2.94 19.89
C GLY A 167 -2.09 -4.43 19.82
N PRO A 168 -2.38 -5.21 20.88
CA PRO A 168 -2.31 -6.66 20.82
C PRO A 168 -3.43 -7.23 19.94
N GLY A 169 -3.20 -8.41 19.37
CA GLY A 169 -4.15 -9.07 18.47
C GLY A 169 -4.11 -8.53 17.04
N PRO A 170 -4.85 -9.16 16.12
CA PRO A 170 -4.99 -8.66 14.76
C PRO A 170 -5.87 -7.41 14.72
N SER A 171 -5.68 -6.53 13.73
CA SER A 171 -6.53 -5.34 13.56
C SER A 171 -7.98 -5.70 13.24
N ARG A 172 -8.17 -6.82 12.52
CA ARG A 172 -9.44 -7.34 12.01
C ARG A 172 -9.41 -8.88 12.00
N PRO A 173 -10.55 -9.57 12.08
CA PRO A 173 -10.61 -11.04 12.05
C PRO A 173 -10.43 -11.62 10.64
N LEU A 174 -9.39 -11.20 9.93
CA LEU A 174 -9.10 -11.58 8.55
C LEU A 174 -8.60 -13.01 8.44
N ARG A 175 -8.89 -13.65 7.31
CA ARG A 175 -8.51 -15.05 7.06
C ARG A 175 -7.65 -15.17 5.83
N HIS A 176 -6.49 -15.80 5.98
CA HIS A 176 -5.57 -16.05 4.88
C HIS A 176 -6.27 -16.76 3.71
N TRP A 177 -6.01 -16.27 2.50
CA TRP A 177 -6.58 -16.76 1.25
C TRP A 177 -8.11 -16.70 1.20
N ARG A 178 -8.73 -15.84 2.01
CA ARG A 178 -10.19 -15.71 2.11
C ARG A 178 -10.66 -14.28 2.30
N SER A 179 -9.83 -13.40 2.84
CA SER A 179 -10.14 -11.98 2.99
C SER A 179 -9.35 -11.16 1.96
N VAL A 180 -9.96 -10.10 1.47
CA VAL A 180 -9.32 -9.09 0.62
C VAL A 180 -9.62 -7.69 1.13
N ALA A 181 -8.66 -6.77 0.95
CA ALA A 181 -8.88 -5.34 1.06
C ALA A 181 -9.37 -4.78 -0.28
N VAL A 182 -10.35 -3.88 -0.23
CA VAL A 182 -10.95 -3.26 -1.42
C VAL A 182 -11.16 -1.76 -1.20
N ASP A 183 -11.45 -1.03 -2.28
CA ASP A 183 -12.09 0.27 -2.20
C ASP A 183 -13.61 0.09 -1.97
N PRO A 184 -14.16 0.48 -0.81
CA PRO A 184 -15.58 0.32 -0.51
C PRO A 184 -16.50 1.18 -1.38
N ASP A 185 -15.98 2.26 -2.00
CA ASP A 185 -16.75 3.10 -2.92
C ASP A 185 -17.00 2.36 -4.26
N LEU A 186 -16.18 1.35 -4.59
CA LEU A 186 -16.38 0.50 -5.76
C LEU A 186 -16.93 -0.90 -5.41
N ILE A 187 -16.36 -1.57 -4.40
CA ILE A 187 -16.73 -2.93 -3.99
C ILE A 187 -17.22 -2.86 -2.55
N PRO A 188 -18.53 -2.95 -2.28
CA PRO A 188 -19.05 -2.89 -0.92
C PRO A 188 -18.44 -3.96 0.00
N LEU A 189 -18.18 -3.61 1.25
CA LEU A 189 -17.75 -4.58 2.25
C LEU A 189 -18.77 -5.71 2.42
N GLY A 190 -18.27 -6.92 2.67
CA GLY A 190 -19.06 -8.15 2.72
C GLY A 190 -19.32 -8.79 1.35
N SER A 191 -18.94 -8.16 0.24
CA SER A 191 -19.01 -8.76 -1.10
C SER A 191 -18.20 -10.05 -1.19
N ARG A 192 -18.67 -11.02 -1.99
CA ARG A 192 -17.88 -12.17 -2.44
C ARG A 192 -17.15 -11.81 -3.72
N VAL A 193 -15.85 -12.05 -3.76
CA VAL A 193 -14.99 -11.70 -4.90
C VAL A 193 -14.30 -12.97 -5.40
N TYR A 194 -14.54 -13.35 -6.65
CA TYR A 194 -13.79 -14.40 -7.32
C TYR A 194 -12.64 -13.81 -8.11
N ILE A 195 -11.44 -14.31 -7.85
CA ILE A 195 -10.20 -13.89 -8.46
C ILE A 195 -9.59 -15.11 -9.18
N PRO A 196 -9.75 -15.22 -10.52
CA PRO A 196 -9.32 -16.40 -11.28
C PRO A 196 -7.84 -16.77 -11.11
N ALA A 197 -6.96 -15.76 -10.94
CA ALA A 197 -5.53 -15.98 -10.72
C ALA A 197 -5.23 -16.80 -9.44
N TYR A 198 -6.16 -16.80 -8.48
CA TYR A 198 -6.05 -17.52 -7.21
C TYR A 198 -6.94 -18.75 -7.15
N SER A 199 -7.45 -19.26 -8.27
CA SER A 199 -8.27 -20.49 -8.33
C SER A 199 -7.59 -21.71 -7.71
N HIS A 200 -6.25 -21.72 -7.67
CA HIS A 200 -5.42 -22.77 -7.10
C HIS A 200 -5.31 -22.74 -5.57
N VAL A 201 -5.67 -21.63 -4.90
CA VAL A 201 -5.61 -21.57 -3.43
C VAL A 201 -6.79 -22.31 -2.81
N ARG A 202 -6.72 -22.61 -1.51
CA ARG A 202 -7.73 -23.41 -0.79
C ARG A 202 -9.16 -22.87 -0.89
N SER A 203 -9.35 -21.57 -1.16
CA SER A 203 -10.68 -20.98 -1.35
C SER A 203 -11.24 -21.16 -2.76
N GLY A 204 -10.50 -21.79 -3.68
CA GLY A 204 -10.89 -21.90 -5.08
C GLY A 204 -10.95 -20.54 -5.77
N GLY A 205 -10.15 -19.56 -5.35
CA GLY A 205 -10.16 -18.19 -5.86
C GLY A 205 -11.26 -17.30 -5.29
N TRP A 206 -12.08 -17.77 -4.35
CA TRP A 206 -13.11 -16.96 -3.70
C TRP A 206 -12.62 -16.28 -2.43
N PHE A 207 -12.94 -14.99 -2.32
CA PHE A 207 -12.58 -14.12 -1.21
C PHE A 207 -13.81 -13.33 -0.76
N ARG A 208 -13.69 -12.70 0.41
CA ARG A 208 -14.65 -11.77 0.97
C ARG A 208 -13.97 -10.41 1.17
N ALA A 209 -14.68 -9.35 0.78
CA ALA A 209 -14.28 -7.96 1.05
C ALA A 209 -14.45 -7.67 2.55
N ASP A 210 -13.45 -8.03 3.34
CA ASP A 210 -13.45 -7.88 4.80
C ASP A 210 -12.58 -6.70 5.28
N ASP A 211 -11.82 -6.10 4.36
CA ASP A 211 -10.80 -5.12 4.70
C ASP A 211 -10.79 -3.89 3.78
N VAL A 212 -10.13 -2.83 4.22
CA VAL A 212 -9.85 -1.62 3.44
C VAL A 212 -8.42 -1.20 3.73
N GLY A 213 -7.73 -0.67 2.73
CA GLY A 213 -6.39 -0.10 2.91
C GLY A 213 -6.36 1.32 2.35
N ARG A 214 -5.60 2.22 2.98
CA ARG A 214 -5.53 3.63 2.54
C ARG A 214 -4.97 3.81 1.13
N ALA A 215 -4.27 2.81 0.61
CA ALA A 215 -3.73 2.78 -0.76
C ALA A 215 -4.56 1.91 -1.72
N ILE A 216 -5.63 1.29 -1.22
CA ILE A 216 -6.53 0.43 -2.00
C ILE A 216 -7.69 1.30 -2.46
N ILE A 217 -7.50 1.94 -3.62
CA ILE A 217 -8.40 2.94 -4.19
C ILE A 217 -8.75 2.52 -5.63
N GLY A 218 -10.02 2.63 -5.98
CA GLY A 218 -10.58 2.25 -7.26
C GLY A 218 -10.45 0.76 -7.54
N ARG A 219 -9.96 0.41 -8.73
CA ARG A 219 -9.78 -0.97 -9.18
C ARG A 219 -8.48 -1.57 -8.67
N HIS A 220 -8.29 -1.53 -7.35
CA HIS A 220 -7.17 -2.12 -6.65
C HIS A 220 -7.71 -3.06 -5.58
N ILE A 221 -7.18 -4.28 -5.52
CA ILE A 221 -7.50 -5.27 -4.49
C ILE A 221 -6.22 -5.77 -3.85
N ASP A 222 -6.25 -5.95 -2.53
CA ASP A 222 -5.14 -6.56 -1.80
C ASP A 222 -5.55 -7.92 -1.23
N VAL A 223 -4.81 -8.98 -1.57
CA VAL A 223 -5.10 -10.35 -1.12
C VAL A 223 -4.40 -10.63 0.20
N PHE A 224 -5.19 -10.94 1.24
CA PHE A 224 -4.65 -11.29 2.54
C PHE A 224 -4.15 -12.74 2.55
N ARG A 225 -2.85 -12.92 2.74
CA ARG A 225 -2.19 -14.24 2.69
C ARG A 225 -1.30 -14.51 3.90
N PRO A 226 -0.81 -15.74 4.10
CA PRO A 226 0.24 -16.01 5.05
C PRO A 226 1.54 -15.31 4.62
N PRO A 227 2.36 -14.85 5.59
CA PRO A 227 3.64 -14.25 5.27
C PRO A 227 4.55 -15.31 4.59
N PRO A 228 5.33 -14.93 3.58
CA PRO A 228 6.35 -15.80 3.02
C PRO A 228 7.42 -16.20 4.07
N ALA A 229 8.31 -17.12 3.71
CA ALA A 229 9.41 -17.50 4.59
C ALA A 229 10.40 -16.33 4.78
N THR A 230 10.75 -15.67 3.68
CA THR A 230 11.72 -14.59 3.60
C THR A 230 11.04 -13.22 3.45
N PRO A 231 11.71 -12.11 3.86
CA PRO A 231 11.21 -10.77 3.65
C PRO A 231 11.06 -10.45 2.15
N GLY A 232 9.92 -9.88 1.77
CA GLY A 232 9.58 -9.61 0.37
C GLY A 232 8.73 -10.72 -0.25
N GLY A 233 8.10 -10.44 -1.39
CA GLY A 233 7.30 -11.44 -2.12
C GLY A 233 5.78 -11.27 -2.06
N GLY A 234 5.28 -10.04 -1.87
CA GLY A 234 3.91 -9.74 -2.27
C GLY A 234 3.79 -9.80 -3.79
N GLY A 235 2.90 -10.64 -4.31
CA GLY A 235 2.60 -10.70 -5.73
C GLY A 235 2.00 -9.37 -6.24
N PHE A 236 2.28 -9.02 -7.49
CA PHE A 236 1.60 -7.94 -8.20
C PHE A 236 1.10 -8.47 -9.53
N LEU A 237 -0.20 -8.33 -9.78
CA LEU A 237 -0.85 -8.68 -11.03
C LEU A 237 -1.64 -7.47 -11.52
N SER A 238 -1.28 -6.96 -12.68
CA SER A 238 -2.03 -5.87 -13.32
C SER A 238 -3.05 -6.36 -14.34
N ASP A 239 -4.02 -5.50 -14.63
CA ASP A 239 -5.03 -5.66 -15.69
C ASP A 239 -5.78 -7.00 -15.62
N ARG A 240 -6.17 -7.39 -14.40
CA ARG A 240 -6.91 -8.63 -14.17
C ARG A 240 -8.41 -8.41 -14.20
N ARG A 241 -9.12 -9.52 -14.41
CA ARG A 241 -10.58 -9.59 -14.27
C ARG A 241 -10.93 -10.31 -12.99
N ILE A 242 -11.94 -9.80 -12.29
CA ILE A 242 -12.53 -10.40 -11.10
C ILE A 242 -14.05 -10.43 -11.24
N TYR A 243 -14.71 -11.34 -10.56
CA TYR A 243 -16.16 -11.37 -10.47
C TYR A 243 -16.61 -10.99 -9.07
N VAL A 244 -17.48 -10.01 -8.96
CA VAL A 244 -17.95 -9.46 -7.68
C VAL A 244 -19.43 -9.79 -7.52
N ILE A 245 -19.78 -10.34 -6.37
CA ILE A 245 -21.16 -10.52 -5.90
C ILE A 245 -21.35 -9.61 -4.67
N PRO A 246 -22.15 -8.54 -4.76
CA PRO A 246 -22.38 -7.65 -3.64
C PRO A 246 -23.12 -8.34 -2.48
N PRO A 247 -22.98 -7.83 -1.24
CA PRO A 247 -23.70 -8.37 -0.09
C PRO A 247 -25.22 -8.31 -0.32
N GLY A 248 -25.95 -9.24 0.30
CA GLY A 248 -27.41 -9.30 0.15
C GLY A 248 -27.90 -9.95 -1.16
N THR A 249 -27.03 -10.20 -2.13
CA THR A 249 -27.39 -11.01 -3.30
C THR A 249 -27.63 -12.47 -2.86
N THR A 250 -28.88 -12.91 -2.90
CA THR A 250 -29.23 -14.34 -2.79
C THR A 250 -28.58 -15.10 -3.94
N SER A 251 -27.84 -16.16 -3.61
CA SER A 251 -27.44 -17.12 -4.65
C SER A 251 -28.73 -17.67 -5.29
N PRO A 252 -28.80 -17.80 -6.62
CA PRO A 252 -29.92 -18.47 -7.27
C PRO A 252 -30.07 -19.91 -6.79
#